data_AF-A0A4Y2QFC0-F1
#
_entry.id   AF-A0A4Y2QFC0-F1
#
_cell.length_a   1.000
_cell.length_b   1.000
_cell.length_c   1.000
_cell.angle_alpha   90.00
_cell.angle_beta   90.00
_cell.angle_gamma   90.00
#
_symmetry.space_group_name_H-M   'P 1'
#
loop_
_entity.id
_entity.type
_entity.pdbx_description
1 polymer ?
#
loop_
_entity_poly.entity_id
_entity_poly.type
_entity_poly.pdbx_seq_one_letter_code
_entity_poly.pdbx_strand_id
1 'polypeptide(L)' 'MLPVTKYDRHGYKARPRILVVTKDSLYLLDSKTLKIKQQTGLVNLKGILVSNLSDGFVVLQMPCTSNKDK' A
#
# COMPACT_ATOMS: atom_id res chain seq x y z
N MET A 1 12.04 -4.79 -4.52
CA MET A 1 10.76 -4.39 -5.14
C MET A 1 9.92 -5.63 -5.33
N LEU A 2 8.62 -5.60 -5.03
CA LEU A 2 7.75 -6.77 -5.06
C LEU A 2 6.45 -6.46 -5.81
N PRO A 3 6.00 -7.30 -6.76
CA PRO A 3 4.68 -7.15 -7.36
C PRO A 3 3.59 -7.49 -6.33
N VAL A 4 2.59 -6.64 -6.22
CA VAL A 4 1.48 -6.80 -5.27
C VAL A 4 0.15 -6.40 -5.91
N THR A 5 -0.95 -6.87 -5.34
CA THR A 5 -2.30 -6.42 -5.71
C THR A 5 -2.84 -5.52 -4.61
N LYS A 6 -3.01 -4.23 -4.90
CA LYS A 6 -3.66 -3.27 -3.98
C LYS A 6 -5.17 -3.35 -4.15
N TYR A 7 -5.89 -3.53 -3.05
CA TYR A 7 -7.35 -3.49 -3.00
C TYR A 7 -7.82 -2.13 -2.50
N ASP A 8 -8.82 -1.54 -3.17
CA ASP A 8 -9.41 -0.28 -2.73
C ASP A 8 -10.36 -0.47 -1.53
N ARG A 9 -10.45 0.52 -0.65
CA ARG A 9 -11.43 0.51 0.45
C ARG A 9 -12.88 0.59 -0.05
N HIS A 10 -13.10 1.15 -1.24
CA HIS A 10 -14.41 1.25 -1.88
C HIS A 10 -14.52 0.20 -2.98
N GLY A 11 -15.19 -0.91 -2.66
CA GLY A 11 -15.49 -1.98 -3.62
C GLY A 11 -14.33 -2.94 -3.92
N TYR A 12 -13.24 -2.90 -3.15
CA TYR A 12 -12.14 -3.89 -3.21
C TYR A 12 -11.63 -4.17 -4.62
N LYS A 13 -11.57 -3.15 -5.48
CA LYS A 13 -11.07 -3.32 -6.84
C LYS A 13 -9.58 -3.62 -6.81
N ALA A 14 -9.20 -4.77 -7.36
CA ALA A 14 -7.80 -5.19 -7.52
C ALA A 14 -7.06 -4.23 -8.46
N ARG A 15 -5.91 -3.72 -8.02
CA ARG A 15 -5.00 -2.88 -8.80
C ARG A 15 -3.59 -3.48 -8.74
N PRO A 16 -3.03 -3.95 -9.86
CA PRO A 16 -1.62 -4.34 -9.90
C PRO A 16 -0.72 -3.15 -9.55
N ARG A 17 0.18 -3.35 -8.59
CA ARG A 17 1.15 -2.36 -8.13
C ARG A 17 2.50 -3.01 -7.88
N ILE A 18 3.53 -2.20 -7.78
CA ILE A 18 4.85 -2.62 -7.29
C ILE A 18 5.06 -1.95 -5.94
N LEU A 19 5.28 -2.76 -4.91
CA LEU A 19 5.68 -2.30 -3.59
C LEU A 19 7.20 -2.15 -3.53
N VAL A 20 7.65 -0.96 -3.18
CA VAL A 20 9.06 -0.67 -2.90
C VAL A 20 9.16 -0.25 -1.45
N VAL A 21 10.02 -0.94 -0.71
CA VAL A 21 10.34 -0.63 0.69
C VAL A 21 11.74 -0.06 0.70
N THR A 22 11.89 1.15 1.24
CA THR A 22 13.19 1.77 1.51
C THR A 22 13.41 1.81 3.02
N LYS A 23 14.54 2.39 3.45
CA LYS A 23 14.85 2.55 4.87
C LYS A 23 13.79 3.35 5.62
N ASP A 24 13.16 4.33 4.96
CA ASP A 24 12.30 5.32 5.62
C ASP A 24 10.85 5.33 5.10
N SER A 25 10.56 4.68 3.98
CA SER A 25 9.26 4.81 3.31
C SER A 25 8.84 3.57 2.51
N LEU A 26 7.53 3.44 2.35
CA LEU A 26 6.86 2.49 1.46
C LEU A 26 6.31 3.26 0.25
N TYR A 27 6.58 2.74 -0.95
CA TYR A 27 6.07 3.30 -2.19
C TYR A 27 5.24 2.24 -2.93
N LEU A 28 4.05 2.64 -3.38
CA LEU A 28 3.25 1.86 -4.31
C LEU A 28 3.32 2.53 -5.69
N LEU A 29 3.97 1.84 -6.62
CA LEU A 29 4.08 2.27 -8.00
C LEU A 29 3.02 1.56 -8.85
N ASP A 30 2.54 2.24 -9.87
CA ASP A 30 1.77 1.62 -10.94
C ASP A 30 2.62 0.60 -11.69
N SER A 31 2.11 -0.62 -11.89
CA SER A 31 2.91 -1.71 -12.45
C SER A 31 3.30 -1.51 -13.92
N LYS A 32 2.56 -0.68 -14.68
CA LYS A 32 2.81 -0.45 -16.11
C LYS A 32 3.66 0.80 -16.34
N THR A 33 3.35 1.87 -15.62
CA THR A 33 3.95 3.19 -15.86
C THR A 33 5.08 3.51 -14.88
N LEU A 34 5.26 2.69 -13.83
CA LEU A 34 6.19 2.93 -12.71
C LEU A 34 5.98 4.26 -11.97
N LYS A 35 4.87 4.97 -12.24
CA LYS A 35 4.52 6.20 -11.53
C LYS A 35 4.15 5.89 -10.09
N ILE A 36 4.69 6.67 -9.15
CA ILE A 36 4.32 6.59 -7.73
C ILE A 36 2.85 6.99 -7.58
N LYS A 37 2.06 6.12 -6.95
CA LYS A 37 0.64 6.34 -6.69
C LYS A 37 0.36 6.59 -5.21
N GLN A 38 1.27 6.15 -4.35
CA GLN A 38 1.23 6.39 -2.93
C GLN A 38 2.65 6.28 -2.37
N GLN A 39 3.00 7.20 -1.48
CA GLN A 39 4.20 7.14 -0.66
C GLN A 39 3.74 7.29 0.80
N THR A 40 4.24 6.43 1.67
CA THR A 40 4.00 6.51 3.11
C THR A 40 5.32 6.37 3.84
N GLY A 41 5.65 7.33 4.71
CA GLY A 41 6.75 7.16 5.65
C GLY A 41 6.50 6.01 6.62
N LEU A 42 7.53 5.19 6.87
CA LEU A 42 7.44 4.06 7.81
C LEU A 42 7.13 4.52 9.24
N VAL A 43 7.53 5.73 9.60
CA VAL A 43 7.16 6.38 10.87
C VAL A 43 5.64 6.53 11.08
N ASN A 44 4.87 6.53 9.99
CA ASN A 44 3.41 6.61 10.03
C ASN A 44 2.73 5.23 10.04
N LEU A 45 3.47 4.12 9.95
CA LEU A 45 2.88 2.79 9.98
C LEU A 45 2.49 2.44 11.42
N LYS A 46 1.19 2.35 11.70
CA LYS A 46 0.66 1.99 13.03
C LYS A 46 0.81 0.51 13.32
N GLY A 47 0.70 -0.32 12.30
CA GLY A 47 0.77 -1.77 12.45
C GLY A 47 0.57 -2.50 11.13
N ILE A 48 0.87 -3.79 11.19
CA ILE A 48 0.68 -4.74 10.09
C ILE A 48 -0.29 -5.80 10.60
N LEU A 49 -1.42 -5.95 9.93
CA LEU A 49 -2.44 -6.94 10.27
C LEU A 49 -2.45 -8.05 9.22
N VAL A 50 -2.52 -9.29 9.69
CA VAL A 50 -2.64 -10.49 8.87
C VAL A 50 -3.80 -11.32 9.40
N SER A 51 -4.44 -12.10 8.53
CA SER A 51 -5.45 -13.06 8.99
C SER A 51 -4.78 -14.33 9.52
N ASN A 52 -5.53 -15.11 10.29
CA ASN A 52 -5.13 -16.46 10.71
C ASN A 52 -5.50 -17.54 9.67
N LEU A 53 -5.88 -17.15 8.44
CA LEU A 53 -6.42 -18.04 7.41
C LEU A 53 -5.39 -18.43 6.34
N SER A 54 -4.12 -18.03 6.48
CA SER A 54 -3.08 -18.26 5.47
C SER A 54 -3.49 -17.79 4.06
N ASP A 55 -4.27 -16.72 3.98
CA ASP A 55 -4.88 -16.21 2.75
C ASP A 55 -3.94 -15.35 1.88
N GLY A 56 -2.74 -15.04 2.37
CA GLY A 56 -1.76 -14.22 1.67
C GLY A 56 -2.10 -12.73 1.64
N PHE A 57 -3.04 -12.26 2.47
CA PHE A 57 -3.38 -10.84 2.58
C PHE A 57 -2.67 -10.17 3.75
N VAL A 58 -2.35 -8.90 3.56
CA VAL A 58 -1.81 -8.03 4.60
C VAL A 58 -2.50 -6.67 4.54
N VAL A 59 -2.87 -6.15 5.71
CA VAL A 59 -3.40 -4.79 5.86
C VAL A 59 -2.35 -3.95 6.56
N LEU A 60 -1.88 -2.91 5.86
CA LEU A 60 -0.97 -1.92 6.43
C LEU A 60 -1.80 -0.81 7.05
N GLN A 61 -1.82 -0.74 8.38
CA GLN A 61 -2.56 0.28 9.09
C GLN A 61 -1.75 1.57 9.13
N MET A 62 -2.29 2.62 8.51
CA MET A 62 -1.68 3.95 8.44
C MET A 62 -2.72 4.98 8.91
N PRO A 63 -2.31 6.14 9.48
CA PRO A 63 -3.22 7.23 9.76
C PRO A 63 -3.84 7.72 8.45
N CYS A 64 -5.13 8.04 8.47
CA CYS A 64 -5.79 8.66 7.33
C CYS A 64 -5.28 10.10 7.17
N THR A 65 -4.17 10.28 6.46
CA THR A 65 -3.80 11.58 5.92
C THR A 65 -4.65 11.79 4.68
N SER A 66 -5.85 12.36 4.85
CA SER A 66 -6.65 12.82 3.72
C SER A 66 -5.90 13.96 3.04
N ASN A 67 -5.04 13.66 2.07
CA ASN A 67 -4.63 14.65 1.08
C ASN A 67 -5.81 14.84 0.12
N LYS A 68 -6.79 15.63 0.57
CA LYS A 68 -7.54 16.49 -0.34
C LYS A 68 -6.54 17.55 -0.79
N ASP A 69 -5.85 17.30 -1.89
CA ASP A 69 -5.33 18.41 -2.68
C ASP A 69 -6.28 18.64 -3.84
N LYS A 70 -6.66 19.91 -3.95
CA LYS A 70 -7.63 20.53 -4.83
C LYS A 70 -7.36 20.29 -6.31
#